data_AF-A0AAV2BMZ7-F1
#
_entry.id   AF-A0AAV2BMZ7-F1
#
_cell.length_a   1.000
_cell.length_b   1.000
_cell.length_c   1.000
_cell.angle_alpha   90.00
_cell.angle_beta   90.00
_cell.angle_gamma   90.00
#
_symmetry.space_group_name_H-M   'P 1'
#
loop_
_entity.id
_entity.type
_entity.pdbx_description
1 polymer ?
#
loop_
_entity_poly.entity_id
_entity_poly.type
_entity_poly.pdbx_seq_one_letter_code
_entity_poly.pdbx_strand_id
1 'polypeptide(L)'
;MQCKEEDRRRFSKPEKYDNVVAVFDEICEEGTVLNEIVTSNLKCFNETFSNTNCPQEIYAFSDSTEKKYRSAEPTTTNLNDENTSCMSMILLANCIVKDVTIKCGIRARFMMSELVQRTHFIDSACPLSYRKSLLQFIDEFDLTEEQKIFATAELVRMEISE
;
A
#
# COMPACT_ATOMS: atom_id res chain seq x y z
N MET A 1 0.48 -2.42 -24.06
CA MET A 1 -0.33 -1.43 -23.30
C MET A 1 -0.27 -0.14 -24.09
N GLN A 2 -1.38 0.42 -24.57
CA GLN A 2 -1.34 1.74 -25.22
C GLN A 2 -1.54 2.80 -24.14
N CYS A 3 -0.44 3.34 -23.63
CA CYS A 3 -0.48 4.54 -22.80
C CYS A 3 -0.69 5.73 -23.73
N LYS A 4 -1.93 6.20 -23.87
CA LYS A 4 -2.22 7.41 -24.63
C LYS A 4 -2.37 8.58 -23.65
N GLU A 5 -2.10 9.79 -24.14
CA GLU A 5 -2.26 11.12 -23.50
C GLU A 5 -3.61 11.40 -22.78
N GLU A 6 -4.56 10.47 -22.78
CA GLU A 6 -5.87 10.63 -22.14
C GLU A 6 -5.82 10.68 -20.60
N ASP A 7 -4.72 10.23 -19.97
CA ASP A 7 -4.64 10.10 -18.50
C ASP A 7 -4.62 11.44 -17.75
N ARG A 8 -4.07 12.52 -18.35
CA ARG A 8 -4.07 13.84 -17.69
C ARG A 8 -5.46 14.46 -17.54
N ARG A 9 -6.45 14.03 -18.35
CA ARG A 9 -7.84 14.53 -18.27
C ARG A 9 -8.69 13.82 -17.24
N ARG A 10 -8.26 12.66 -16.72
CA ARG A 10 -9.03 11.89 -15.71
C ARG A 10 -8.87 12.41 -14.29
N PHE A 11 -7.77 13.10 -13.99
CA PHE A 11 -7.53 13.66 -12.67
C PHE A 11 -8.02 15.11 -12.60
N SER A 12 -9.01 15.37 -11.76
CA SER A 12 -9.58 16.71 -11.55
C SER A 12 -8.57 17.71 -10.96
N LYS A 13 -7.46 17.23 -10.39
CA LYS A 13 -6.33 18.00 -9.86
C LYS A 13 -5.00 17.30 -10.19
N PRO A 14 -4.45 17.47 -11.40
CA PRO A 14 -3.26 16.74 -11.86
C PRO A 14 -2.07 16.87 -10.91
N GLU A 15 -1.84 18.08 -10.36
CA GLU A 15 -0.72 18.39 -9.45
C GLU A 15 -0.70 17.51 -8.18
N LYS A 16 -1.86 17.00 -7.73
CA LYS A 16 -1.93 16.06 -6.59
C LYS A 16 -1.47 14.65 -6.93
N TYR A 17 -1.38 14.35 -8.22
CA TYR A 17 -1.07 13.03 -8.76
C TYR A 17 0.17 13.07 -9.65
N ASP A 18 0.98 14.13 -9.60
CA ASP A 18 2.18 14.26 -10.45
C ASP A 18 3.13 13.07 -10.28
N ASN A 19 3.31 12.59 -9.05
CA ASN A 19 4.15 11.41 -8.81
C ASN A 19 3.53 10.12 -9.36
N VAL A 20 2.20 10.02 -9.36
CA VAL A 20 1.48 8.89 -9.97
C VAL A 20 1.65 8.92 -11.48
N VAL A 21 1.43 10.10 -12.09
CA VAL A 21 1.61 10.32 -13.52
C VAL A 21 3.04 10.01 -13.94
N ALA A 22 4.05 10.48 -13.19
CA ALA A 22 5.45 10.22 -13.48
C ALA A 22 5.81 8.72 -13.47
N VAL A 23 5.29 7.95 -12.50
CA VAL A 23 5.48 6.49 -12.47
C VAL A 23 4.82 5.82 -13.68
N PHE A 24 3.61 6.25 -14.06
CA PHE A 24 2.95 5.73 -15.25
C PHE A 24 3.71 6.09 -16.53
N ASP A 25 4.19 7.33 -16.66
CA ASP A 25 4.99 7.77 -17.79
C ASP A 25 6.23 6.87 -17.95
N GLU A 26 6.93 6.56 -16.86
CA GLU A 26 8.08 5.63 -16.88
C GLU A 26 7.67 4.20 -17.28
N ILE A 27 6.57 3.66 -16.75
CA ILE A 27 6.06 2.33 -17.14
C ILE A 27 5.75 2.28 -18.65
N CYS A 28 5.32 3.41 -19.20
CA CYS A 28 4.90 3.54 -20.59
C CYS A 28 6.05 3.83 -21.56
N GLU A 29 7.13 4.44 -21.08
CA GLU A 29 8.33 4.72 -21.87
C GLU A 29 9.15 3.44 -22.09
N GLU A 30 9.32 3.05 -23.36
CA GLU A 30 10.08 1.85 -23.72
C GLU A 30 11.55 1.95 -23.29
N GLY A 31 12.06 0.88 -22.67
CA GLY A 31 13.46 0.79 -22.25
C GLY A 31 13.76 1.37 -20.86
N THR A 32 12.76 1.90 -20.14
CA THR A 32 12.92 2.16 -18.72
C THR A 32 12.91 0.86 -17.92
N VAL A 33 13.48 0.89 -16.72
CA VAL A 33 13.49 -0.27 -15.81
C VAL A 33 12.05 -0.70 -15.46
N LEU A 34 11.14 0.26 -15.23
CA LEU A 34 9.75 -0.06 -14.88
C LEU A 34 9.00 -0.67 -16.07
N ASN A 35 9.20 -0.16 -17.28
CA ASN A 35 8.63 -0.71 -18.50
C ASN A 35 9.10 -2.16 -18.73
N GLU A 36 10.40 -2.42 -18.62
CA GLU A 36 10.95 -3.78 -18.79
C GLU A 36 10.39 -4.76 -17.76
N ILE A 37 10.27 -4.37 -16.49
CA ILE A 37 9.68 -5.22 -15.45
C ILE A 37 8.21 -5.47 -15.73
N VAL A 38 7.42 -4.44 -16.08
CA VAL A 38 5.98 -4.57 -16.34
C VAL A 38 5.71 -5.45 -17.55
N THR A 39 6.39 -5.19 -18.67
CA THR A 39 6.19 -5.93 -19.91
C THR A 39 6.60 -7.40 -19.78
N SER A 40 7.72 -7.68 -19.10
CA SER A 40 8.18 -9.05 -18.85
C SER A 40 7.31 -9.85 -17.87
N ASN A 41 6.59 -9.17 -16.97
CA ASN A 41 5.76 -9.81 -15.94
C ASN A 41 4.24 -9.64 -16.16
N LEU A 42 3.81 -9.10 -17.30
CA LEU A 42 2.41 -8.71 -17.53
C LEU A 42 1.40 -9.85 -17.31
N LYS A 43 1.73 -11.05 -17.81
CA LYS A 43 0.91 -12.24 -17.57
C LYS A 43 0.83 -12.59 -16.07
N CYS A 44 1.97 -12.57 -15.39
CA CYS A 44 2.03 -12.88 -13.96
C CYS A 44 1.26 -11.86 -13.11
N PHE A 45 1.38 -10.56 -13.43
CA PHE A 45 0.59 -9.53 -12.77
C PHE A 45 -0.91 -9.75 -12.98
N ASN A 46 -1.34 -10.02 -14.21
CA ASN A 46 -2.74 -10.26 -14.50
C ASN A 46 -3.29 -11.45 -13.70
N GLU A 47 -2.56 -12.57 -13.67
CA GLU A 47 -2.93 -13.74 -12.86
C GLU A 47 -2.90 -13.45 -11.36
N THR A 48 -1.93 -12.67 -10.89
CA THR A 48 -1.80 -12.30 -9.47
C THR A 48 -2.98 -11.44 -9.02
N PHE A 49 -3.25 -10.34 -9.72
CA PHE A 49 -4.31 -9.40 -9.35
C PHE A 49 -5.72 -9.97 -9.57
N SER A 50 -5.89 -10.91 -10.51
CA SER A 50 -7.18 -11.59 -10.70
C SER A 50 -7.52 -12.59 -9.58
N ASN A 51 -6.50 -13.10 -8.87
CA ASN A 51 -6.65 -14.18 -7.89
C ASN A 51 -6.16 -13.80 -6.48
N THR A 52 -5.85 -12.53 -6.24
CA THR A 52 -5.38 -12.09 -4.93
C THR A 52 -6.55 -12.00 -3.95
N ASN A 53 -6.30 -12.40 -2.70
CA ASN A 53 -7.26 -12.28 -1.61
C ASN A 53 -7.00 -11.05 -0.73
N CYS A 54 -6.06 -10.18 -1.11
CA CYS A 54 -5.69 -9.03 -0.30
C CYS A 54 -6.88 -8.16 0.11
N PRO A 55 -7.83 -7.79 -0.77
CA PRO A 55 -9.01 -7.02 -0.33
C PRO A 55 -9.79 -7.72 0.79
N GLN A 56 -10.00 -9.04 0.66
CA GLN A 56 -10.75 -9.85 1.63
C GLN A 56 -10.01 -9.97 2.97
N GLU A 57 -8.68 -10.14 2.93
CA GLU A 57 -7.84 -10.16 4.14
C GLU A 57 -7.92 -8.83 4.89
N ILE A 58 -7.92 -7.71 4.17
CA ILE A 58 -8.05 -6.38 4.77
C ILE A 58 -9.45 -6.16 5.34
N TYR A 59 -10.51 -6.57 4.65
CA TYR A 59 -11.86 -6.51 5.21
C TYR A 59 -11.97 -7.33 6.51
N ALA A 60 -11.38 -8.53 6.53
CA ALA A 60 -11.37 -9.38 7.74
C ALA A 60 -10.59 -8.72 8.89
N PHE A 61 -9.46 -8.08 8.59
CA PHE A 61 -8.67 -7.32 9.56
C PHE A 61 -9.45 -6.12 10.13
N SER A 62 -10.08 -5.32 9.27
CA SER A 62 -10.84 -4.15 9.73
C SER A 62 -12.03 -4.55 10.58
N ASP A 63 -12.79 -5.59 10.17
CA ASP A 63 -13.93 -6.12 10.92
C ASP A 63 -13.52 -6.72 12.28
N SER A 64 -12.43 -7.48 12.33
CA SER A 64 -11.94 -8.03 13.61
C SER A 64 -11.47 -6.94 14.57
N THR A 65 -10.79 -5.93 14.04
CA THR A 65 -10.28 -4.78 14.79
C THR A 65 -11.44 -3.93 15.33
N GLU A 66 -12.45 -3.64 14.51
CA GLU A 66 -13.65 -2.91 14.94
C GLU A 66 -14.42 -3.65 16.03
N LYS A 67 -14.60 -4.96 15.88
CA LYS A 67 -15.24 -5.80 16.91
C LYS A 67 -14.49 -5.75 18.23
N LYS A 68 -13.16 -5.80 18.19
CA LYS A 68 -12.31 -5.70 19.38
C LYS A 68 -12.54 -4.36 20.10
N TYR A 69 -12.57 -3.24 19.40
CA TYR A 69 -12.84 -1.93 20.01
C TYR A 69 -14.23 -1.82 20.61
N ARG A 70 -15.27 -2.28 19.90
CA ARG A 70 -16.65 -2.25 20.43
C ARG A 70 -16.80 -3.08 21.71
N SER A 71 -15.96 -4.09 21.89
CA SER A 71 -15.94 -4.96 23.08
C SER A 71 -14.99 -4.49 24.19
N ALA A 72 -14.10 -3.53 23.93
CA ALA A 72 -13.11 -3.06 24.89
C ALA A 72 -13.71 -2.01 25.85
N GLU A 73 -13.28 -2.02 27.12
CA GLU A 73 -13.64 -0.95 28.05
C GLU A 73 -13.03 0.40 27.59
N PRO A 74 -13.73 1.55 27.77
CA PRO A 74 -13.40 2.86 27.15
C PRO A 74 -12.00 3.44 27.46
N THR A 75 -11.24 2.79 28.33
CA THR A 75 -9.97 3.29 28.89
C THR A 75 -8.73 2.66 28.27
N THR A 76 -8.84 1.63 27.41
CA THR A 76 -7.69 0.80 27.03
C THR A 76 -7.09 1.01 25.64
N THR A 77 -7.74 1.74 24.73
CA THR A 77 -7.25 1.87 23.34
C THR A 77 -7.48 3.29 22.79
N ASN A 78 -6.38 4.02 22.53
CA ASN A 78 -6.41 5.33 21.84
C ASN A 78 -6.49 5.18 20.32
N LEU A 79 -6.77 3.97 19.83
CA LEU A 79 -6.88 3.68 18.41
C LEU A 79 -8.28 4.08 17.92
N ASN A 80 -8.31 4.93 16.89
CA ASN A 80 -9.53 5.38 16.24
C ASN A 80 -9.72 4.73 14.86
N ASP A 81 -10.85 5.03 14.20
CA ASP A 81 -11.15 4.54 12.85
C ASP A 81 -10.07 4.93 11.84
N GLU A 82 -9.43 6.09 12.03
CA GLU A 82 -8.37 6.59 11.15
C GLU A 82 -7.08 5.79 11.28
N ASN A 83 -6.69 5.41 12.51
CA ASN A 83 -5.57 4.49 12.76
C ASN A 83 -5.85 3.12 12.10
N THR A 84 -7.08 2.62 12.22
CA THR A 84 -7.48 1.35 11.60
C THR A 84 -7.44 1.45 10.07
N SER A 85 -7.91 2.55 9.50
CA SER A 85 -7.86 2.81 8.05
C SER A 85 -6.41 2.90 7.55
N CYS A 86 -5.55 3.64 8.25
CA CYS A 86 -4.15 3.76 7.91
C CYS A 86 -3.43 2.39 7.97
N MET A 87 -3.62 1.63 9.04
CA MET A 87 -3.06 0.28 9.16
C MET A 87 -3.58 -0.65 8.06
N SER A 88 -4.88 -0.57 7.72
CA SER A 88 -5.47 -1.35 6.63
C SER A 88 -4.81 -1.08 5.28
N MET A 89 -4.44 0.17 4.99
CA MET A 89 -3.73 0.54 3.76
C MET A 89 -2.28 0.02 3.73
N ILE A 90 -1.59 0.07 4.87
CA ILE A 90 -0.25 -0.51 5.02
C ILE A 90 -0.28 -2.03 4.78
N LEU A 91 -1.25 -2.72 5.40
CA LEU A 91 -1.42 -4.16 5.25
C LEU A 91 -1.84 -4.54 3.82
N LEU A 92 -2.64 -3.72 3.15
CA LEU A 92 -3.00 -3.92 1.75
C LEU A 92 -1.75 -3.89 0.86
N ALA A 93 -0.90 -2.87 1.04
CA ALA A 93 0.35 -2.76 0.31
C ALA A 93 1.27 -3.95 0.60
N ASN A 94 1.41 -4.37 1.85
CA ASN A 94 2.19 -5.54 2.23
C ASN A 94 1.70 -6.81 1.52
N CYS A 95 0.38 -7.06 1.59
CA CYS A 95 -0.22 -8.24 0.98
C CYS A 95 0.03 -8.26 -0.54
N ILE A 96 -0.19 -7.15 -1.23
CA ILE A 96 0.04 -7.04 -2.67
C ILE A 96 1.51 -7.28 -3.01
N VAL A 97 2.43 -6.62 -2.31
CA VAL A 97 3.88 -6.78 -2.53
C VAL A 97 4.30 -8.23 -2.29
N LYS A 98 3.76 -8.88 -1.25
CA LYS A 98 4.02 -10.29 -0.94
C LYS A 98 3.50 -11.22 -2.04
N ASP A 99 2.24 -11.06 -2.45
CA ASP A 99 1.63 -11.87 -3.51
C ASP A 99 2.41 -11.76 -4.82
N VAL A 100 2.79 -10.54 -5.21
CA VAL A 100 3.62 -10.28 -6.38
C VAL A 100 5.01 -10.89 -6.22
N THR A 101 5.63 -10.78 -5.04
CA THR A 101 6.96 -11.36 -4.80
C THR A 101 6.94 -12.88 -4.98
N ILE A 102 5.93 -13.54 -4.40
CA ILE A 102 5.79 -15.00 -4.42
C ILE A 102 5.51 -15.48 -5.85
N LYS A 103 4.64 -14.80 -6.59
CA LYS A 103 4.18 -15.25 -7.91
C LYS A 103 5.10 -14.78 -9.06
N CYS A 104 5.61 -13.56 -9.00
CA CYS A 104 6.32 -12.89 -10.09
C CYS A 104 7.80 -12.61 -9.80
N GLY A 105 8.26 -12.88 -8.57
CA GLY A 105 9.68 -12.82 -8.20
C GLY A 105 10.18 -11.43 -7.79
N ILE A 106 11.48 -11.35 -7.50
CA ILE A 106 12.09 -10.20 -6.81
C ILE A 106 12.11 -8.91 -7.64
N ARG A 107 12.20 -9.00 -8.97
CA ARG A 107 12.14 -7.81 -9.85
C ARG A 107 10.75 -7.18 -9.80
N ALA A 108 9.70 -8.00 -9.79
CA ALA A 108 8.33 -7.54 -9.66
C ALA A 108 8.07 -6.93 -8.26
N ARG A 109 8.67 -7.51 -7.20
CA ARG A 109 8.68 -6.90 -5.86
C ARG A 109 9.24 -5.48 -5.88
N PHE A 110 10.42 -5.29 -6.48
CA PHE A 110 11.05 -3.98 -6.57
C PHE A 110 10.12 -2.95 -7.20
N MET A 111 9.52 -3.28 -8.36
CA MET A 111 8.57 -2.38 -9.02
C MET A 111 7.36 -2.06 -8.13
N MET A 112 6.77 -3.04 -7.46
CA MET A 112 5.61 -2.78 -6.59
C MET A 112 5.95 -1.92 -5.38
N SER A 113 7.12 -2.13 -4.77
CA SER A 113 7.59 -1.28 -3.67
C SER A 113 7.85 0.16 -4.14
N GLU A 114 8.50 0.33 -5.29
CA GLU A 114 8.71 1.64 -5.91
C GLU A 114 7.37 2.33 -6.21
N LEU A 115 6.40 1.60 -6.74
CA LEU A 115 5.07 2.13 -7.02
C LEU A 115 4.40 2.60 -5.72
N VAL A 116 4.34 1.77 -4.68
CA VAL A 116 3.73 2.14 -3.39
C VAL A 116 4.35 3.40 -2.81
N GLN A 117 5.69 3.49 -2.85
CA GLN A 117 6.43 4.59 -2.25
C GLN A 117 6.33 5.89 -3.07
N ARG A 118 6.62 5.83 -4.37
CA ARG A 118 6.63 7.01 -5.24
C ARG A 118 5.23 7.59 -5.42
N THR A 119 4.19 6.76 -5.46
CA THR A 119 2.81 7.22 -5.61
C THR A 119 2.23 7.79 -4.32
N HIS A 120 2.94 7.72 -3.19
CA HIS A 120 2.40 8.06 -1.87
C HIS A 120 1.10 7.31 -1.55
N PHE A 121 1.00 6.06 -2.02
CA PHE A 121 -0.22 5.25 -1.93
C PHE A 121 -0.73 5.18 -0.49
N ILE A 122 0.17 4.94 0.45
CA ILE A 122 -0.13 4.84 1.89
C ILE A 122 -0.27 6.23 2.51
N ASP A 123 0.62 7.16 2.17
CA ASP A 123 0.73 8.47 2.83
C ASP A 123 -0.59 9.27 2.74
N SER A 124 -1.34 9.11 1.65
CA SER A 124 -2.65 9.74 1.45
C SER A 124 -3.72 9.33 2.48
N ALA A 125 -3.61 8.11 3.02
CA ALA A 125 -4.52 7.55 4.02
C ALA A 125 -3.93 7.57 5.44
N CYS A 126 -2.68 8.02 5.59
CA CYS A 126 -1.91 7.99 6.84
C CYS A 126 -1.26 9.36 7.14
N PRO A 127 -1.99 10.37 7.64
CA PRO A 127 -1.40 11.58 8.22
C PRO A 127 -0.38 11.32 9.35
N LEU A 128 0.57 12.25 9.55
CA LEU A 128 1.65 12.11 10.55
C LEU A 128 1.18 11.81 11.98
N SER A 129 0.11 12.45 12.43
CA SER A 129 -0.46 12.23 13.77
C SER A 129 -0.81 10.75 13.99
N TYR A 130 -1.35 10.09 12.97
CA TYR A 130 -1.72 8.68 13.04
C TYR A 130 -0.50 7.78 12.92
N ARG A 131 0.51 8.15 12.12
CA ARG A 131 1.77 7.37 12.01
C ARG A 131 2.44 7.19 13.37
N LYS A 132 2.60 8.30 14.11
CA LYS A 132 3.21 8.30 15.46
C LYS A 132 2.39 7.49 16.45
N SER A 133 1.07 7.64 16.41
CA SER A 133 0.17 6.86 17.25
C SER A 133 0.25 5.36 16.93
N LEU A 134 0.24 4.99 15.66
CA LEU A 134 0.31 3.61 15.21
C LEU A 134 1.62 2.93 15.59
N LEU A 135 2.77 3.62 15.52
CA LEU A 135 4.04 3.07 15.97
C LEU A 135 4.02 2.72 17.47
N GLN A 136 3.39 3.55 18.29
CA GLN A 136 3.28 3.31 19.73
C GLN A 136 2.36 2.11 20.06
N PHE A 137 1.30 1.93 19.25
CA PHE A 137 0.25 0.94 19.50
C PHE A 137 0.29 -0.24 18.52
N ILE A 138 1.41 -0.47 17.82
CA ILE A 138 1.50 -1.51 16.78
C ILE A 138 1.25 -2.92 17.34
N ASP A 139 1.61 -3.13 18.61
CA ASP A 139 1.41 -4.39 19.34
C ASP A 139 -0.05 -4.64 19.76
N GLU A 140 -0.91 -3.62 19.68
CA GLU A 140 -2.33 -3.76 20.01
C GLU A 140 -3.13 -4.40 18.85
N PHE A 141 -2.56 -4.36 17.65
CA PHE A 141 -3.06 -5.04 16.47
C PHE A 141 -2.61 -6.51 16.45
N ASP A 142 -3.50 -7.40 16.05
CA ASP A 142 -3.20 -8.83 15.89
C ASP A 142 -2.48 -9.07 14.56
N LEU A 143 -1.23 -8.58 14.46
CA LEU A 143 -0.40 -8.68 13.26
C LEU A 143 0.54 -9.89 13.35
N THR A 144 0.75 -10.56 12.21
CA THR A 144 1.88 -11.48 12.08
C THR A 144 3.21 -10.72 12.15
N GLU A 145 4.30 -11.40 12.50
CA GLU A 145 5.64 -10.79 12.55
C GLU A 145 6.05 -10.15 11.21
N GLU A 146 5.71 -10.79 10.08
CA GLU A 146 5.98 -10.23 8.76
C GLU A 146 5.21 -8.92 8.51
N GLN A 147 3.92 -8.89 8.86
CA GLN A 147 3.09 -7.68 8.76
C GLN A 147 3.62 -6.57 9.67
N LYS A 148 4.01 -6.91 10.89
CA LYS A 148 4.54 -5.96 11.87
C LYS A 148 5.87 -5.34 11.40
N ILE A 149 6.78 -6.15 10.86
CA ILE A 149 8.05 -5.66 10.29
C ILE A 149 7.78 -4.70 9.13
N PHE A 150 6.92 -5.10 8.19
CA PHE A 150 6.56 -4.25 7.05
C PHE A 150 5.91 -2.94 7.50
N ALA A 151 4.93 -3.03 8.40
CA ALA A 151 4.20 -1.87 8.90
C ALA A 151 5.12 -0.89 9.65
N THR A 152 6.02 -1.39 10.50
CA THR A 152 7.01 -0.56 11.19
C THR A 152 7.92 0.15 10.19
N ALA A 153 8.43 -0.58 9.18
CA ALA A 153 9.31 -0.01 8.17
C ALA A 153 8.63 1.11 7.38
N GLU A 154 7.38 0.92 6.96
CA GLU A 154 6.63 1.96 6.24
C GLU A 154 6.29 3.16 7.13
N LEU A 155 5.88 2.93 8.37
CA LEU A 155 5.61 4.01 9.32
C LEU A 155 6.85 4.86 9.57
N VAL A 156 8.02 4.24 9.80
CA VAL A 156 9.30 4.95 9.99
C VAL A 156 9.73 5.68 8.71
N ARG A 157 9.60 5.07 7.53
CA ARG A 157 9.90 5.73 6.25
C ARG A 157 9.08 7.01 6.07
N MET A 158 7.79 6.92 6.37
CA MET A 158 6.86 8.04 6.23
C MET A 158 7.11 9.16 7.25
N GLU A 159 7.73 8.90 8.42
CA GLU A 159 8.12 9.95 9.36
C GLU A 159 9.27 10.83 8.85
N ILE A 160 10.17 10.25 8.04
CA ILE A 160 11.37 10.94 7.52
C ILE A 160 11.03 11.81 6.29
N SER A 161 9.89 11.56 5.65
CA SER A 161 9.53 12.16 4.35
C SER A 161 8.75 13.49 4.46
N GLU A 162 8.66 14.09 5.65
CA GLU A 162 8.13 15.45 5.90
C GLU A 162 9.24 16.50 6.07
#